data_AF-A0A1R1DZI6-F1
#
_entry.id   AF-A0A1R1DZI6-F1
#
_cell.length_a   1.000
_cell.length_b   1.000
_cell.length_c   1.000
_cell.angle_alpha   90.00
_cell.angle_beta   90.00
_cell.angle_gamma   90.00
#
_symmetry.space_group_name_H-M   'P 1'
#
loop_
_entity.id
_entity.type
_entity.pdbx_description
1 polymer ?
#
loop_
_entity_poly.entity_id
_entity_poly.type
_entity_poly.pdbx_seq_one_letter_code
_entity_poly.pdbx_strand_id
1 'polypeptide(L)'
;MARSASTYSTTIDGFKVETNSKYQPSGSTTYCNIFAQDVMKAMSAALPSGTANQMADALLNNGTPGWYSVTFSDAQSRANQGYPTIGIRKADGHGHCVVVRPKGSSITQLRDVQIAQAGSTNYNNTTINWSWTAADLPTVKFYTHD
;
A
#
# COMPACT_ATOMS: atom_id res chain seq x y z
N MET A 1 -8.61 11.09 14.62
CA MET A 1 -9.11 11.87 13.46
C MET A 1 -10.27 11.12 12.83
N ALA A 2 -11.27 11.81 12.27
CA ALA A 2 -12.28 11.16 11.44
C ALA A 2 -11.62 10.58 10.18
N ARG A 3 -11.90 9.32 9.84
CA ARG A 3 -11.42 8.72 8.59
C ARG A 3 -12.19 9.33 7.43
N SER A 4 -11.47 9.79 6.42
CA SER A 4 -12.06 10.29 5.18
C SER A 4 -11.07 10.12 4.03
N ALA A 5 -11.57 10.05 2.79
CA ALA A 5 -10.74 10.04 1.59
C ALA A 5 -9.76 11.23 1.54
N SER A 6 -10.22 12.41 1.95
CA SER A 6 -9.43 13.64 1.92
C SER A 6 -8.30 13.58 2.95
N THR A 7 -8.61 13.19 4.19
CA THR A 7 -7.60 12.99 5.23
C THR A 7 -6.57 11.96 4.80
N TYR A 8 -7.02 10.81 4.25
CA TYR A 8 -6.09 9.77 3.85
C TYR A 8 -5.19 10.22 2.69
N SER A 9 -5.75 10.84 1.65
CA SER A 9 -4.97 11.39 0.53
C SER A 9 -3.96 12.43 0.99
N THR A 10 -4.39 13.38 1.83
CA THR A 10 -3.53 14.44 2.37
C THR A 10 -2.39 13.87 3.22
N THR A 11 -2.67 12.85 4.03
CA THR A 11 -1.63 12.16 4.81
C THR A 11 -0.58 11.54 3.88
N ILE A 12 -1.00 10.84 2.82
CA ILE A 12 -0.08 10.20 1.87
C ILE A 12 0.74 11.27 1.13
N ASP A 13 0.10 12.35 0.68
CA ASP A 13 0.76 13.48 0.00
C ASP A 13 1.79 14.18 0.89
N GLY A 14 1.50 14.30 2.18
CA GLY A 14 2.39 14.90 3.17
C GLY A 14 3.73 14.19 3.30
N PHE A 15 3.81 12.89 2.96
CA PHE A 15 5.06 12.15 2.94
C PHE A 15 5.96 12.48 1.75
N LYS A 16 5.41 13.09 0.70
CA LYS A 16 6.13 13.51 -0.51
C LYS A 16 7.01 12.38 -1.07
N VAL A 17 6.45 11.19 -1.23
CA VAL A 17 7.19 9.96 -1.57
C VAL A 17 8.11 10.11 -2.78
N GLU A 18 7.74 10.94 -3.74
CA GLU A 18 8.49 11.20 -4.97
C GLU A 18 9.74 12.05 -4.77
N THR A 19 9.84 12.86 -3.71
CA THR A 19 10.94 13.81 -3.50
C THR A 19 11.65 13.66 -2.15
N ASN A 20 11.00 13.03 -1.18
CA ASN A 20 11.56 12.84 0.15
C ASN A 20 12.67 11.78 0.12
N SER A 21 13.89 12.19 0.48
CA SER A 21 15.10 11.35 0.46
C SER A 21 14.96 10.08 1.30
N LYS A 22 14.09 10.07 2.33
CA LYS A 22 13.80 8.88 3.14
C LYS A 22 13.27 7.70 2.31
N TYR A 23 12.56 7.99 1.21
CA TYR A 23 11.90 6.97 0.40
C TYR A 23 12.58 6.76 -0.94
N GLN A 24 13.59 7.56 -1.28
CA GLN A 24 14.28 7.43 -2.56
C GLN A 24 15.09 6.14 -2.58
N PRO A 25 15.01 5.35 -3.68
CA PRO A 25 15.82 4.16 -3.81
C PRO A 25 17.32 4.53 -3.80
N SER A 26 18.14 3.65 -3.22
CA SER A 26 19.59 3.80 -3.20
C SER A 26 20.24 2.49 -3.61
N GLY A 27 20.86 2.47 -4.78
CA GLY A 27 21.38 1.25 -5.40
C GLY A 27 20.27 0.22 -5.61
N SER A 28 20.44 -0.98 -5.04
CA SER A 28 19.44 -2.06 -5.06
C SER A 28 18.44 -2.01 -3.89
N THR A 29 18.54 -1.02 -3.00
CA THR A 29 17.69 -0.91 -1.81
C THR A 29 16.48 -0.03 -2.11
N THR A 30 15.29 -0.58 -1.89
CA THR A 30 14.01 0.14 -1.99
C THR A 30 13.33 0.20 -0.64
N TYR A 31 12.56 1.27 -0.40
CA TYR A 31 11.96 1.55 0.90
C TYR A 31 10.42 1.46 0.88
N CYS A 32 9.88 0.53 0.08
CA CYS A 32 8.44 0.28 -0.06
C CYS A 32 7.75 0.04 1.29
N ASN A 33 8.35 -0.84 2.09
CA ASN A 33 7.90 -1.19 3.44
C ASN A 33 7.93 0.02 4.39
N ILE A 34 8.99 0.83 4.37
CA ILE A 34 9.12 2.00 5.25
C ILE A 34 8.03 3.03 4.91
N PHE A 35 7.84 3.32 3.62
CA PHE A 35 6.78 4.23 3.19
C PHE A 35 5.39 3.73 3.61
N ALA A 36 5.08 2.46 3.36
CA ALA A 36 3.81 1.89 3.77
C ALA A 36 3.64 1.94 5.30
N GLN A 37 4.66 1.57 6.08
CA GLN A 37 4.63 1.60 7.54
C GLN A 37 4.40 3.02 8.08
N ASP A 38 5.10 4.01 7.55
CA ASP A 38 4.97 5.41 7.98
C ASP A 38 3.56 5.96 7.68
N VAL A 39 3.04 5.70 6.48
CA VAL A 39 1.68 6.12 6.10
C VAL A 39 0.65 5.48 7.02
N MET A 40 0.71 4.15 7.22
CA MET A 40 -0.31 3.49 8.04
C MET A 40 -0.18 3.86 9.52
N LYS A 41 1.04 4.09 10.02
CA LYS A 41 1.27 4.62 11.37
C LYS A 41 0.66 6.02 11.54
N ALA A 42 0.79 6.91 10.55
CA ALA A 42 0.15 8.23 10.57
C ALA A 42 -1.39 8.14 10.55
N MET A 43 -1.94 7.04 10.03
CA MET A 43 -3.36 6.74 10.06
C MET A 43 -3.79 5.89 11.27
N SER A 44 -2.94 5.75 12.28
CA SER A 44 -3.17 4.95 13.50
C SER A 44 -3.44 3.45 13.25
N ALA A 45 -2.92 2.90 12.15
CA ALA A 45 -3.03 1.50 11.78
C ALA A 45 -1.63 0.93 11.53
N ALA A 46 -0.81 0.82 12.58
CA ALA A 46 0.58 0.39 12.40
C ALA A 46 0.66 -0.98 11.69
N LEU A 47 1.51 -1.06 10.66
CA LEU A 47 1.86 -2.31 9.99
C LEU A 47 2.96 -3.03 10.76
N PRO A 48 3.08 -4.37 10.60
CA PRO A 48 4.21 -5.12 11.11
C PRO A 48 5.54 -4.55 10.57
N SER A 49 6.58 -4.62 11.38
CA SER A 49 7.93 -4.20 11.01
C SER A 49 8.62 -5.21 10.09
N GLY A 50 9.75 -4.83 9.50
CA GLY A 50 10.54 -5.68 8.62
C GLY A 50 10.27 -5.44 7.14
N THR A 51 10.78 -6.36 6.30
CA THR A 51 10.66 -6.32 4.84
C THR A 51 9.24 -6.59 4.37
N ALA A 52 8.93 -6.27 3.11
CA ALA A 52 7.62 -6.58 2.52
C ALA A 52 7.27 -8.08 2.60
N ASN A 53 8.26 -8.97 2.49
CA ASN A 53 8.02 -10.40 2.68
C ASN A 53 7.58 -10.74 4.11
N GLN A 54 8.30 -10.21 5.11
CA GLN A 54 7.96 -10.42 6.53
C GLN A 54 6.60 -9.80 6.89
N MET A 55 6.29 -8.62 6.34
CA MET A 55 4.99 -8.00 6.50
C MET A 55 3.87 -8.86 5.93
N ALA A 56 4.07 -9.43 4.74
CA ALA A 56 3.07 -10.29 4.11
C ALA A 56 2.83 -11.58 4.91
N ASP A 57 3.87 -12.13 5.54
CA ASP A 57 3.74 -13.27 6.46
C ASP A 57 2.98 -12.90 7.74
N ALA A 58 3.27 -11.74 8.33
CA ALA A 58 2.59 -11.27 9.53
C ALA A 58 1.12 -10.90 9.30
N LEU A 59 0.77 -10.45 8.08
CA LEU A 59 -0.61 -10.16 7.69
C LEU A 59 -1.41 -11.41 7.31
N LEU A 60 -0.72 -12.50 6.95
CA LEU A 60 -1.35 -13.75 6.59
C LEU A 60 -2.19 -14.28 7.76
N ASN A 61 -3.32 -14.90 7.45
CA ASN A 61 -4.23 -15.50 8.44
C ASN A 61 -4.70 -14.53 9.54
N ASN A 62 -4.79 -13.23 9.23
CA ASN A 62 -5.12 -12.17 10.20
C ASN A 62 -4.17 -12.16 11.41
N GLY A 63 -2.90 -12.49 11.19
CA GLY A 63 -1.87 -12.52 12.24
C GLY A 63 -1.53 -11.14 12.83
N THR A 64 -1.95 -10.06 12.18
CA THR A 64 -1.80 -8.70 12.68
C THR A 64 -3.16 -8.14 13.13
N PRO A 65 -3.35 -7.82 14.42
CA PRO A 65 -4.61 -7.27 14.92
C PRO A 65 -5.10 -6.06 14.12
N GLY A 66 -6.39 -6.02 13.84
CA GLY A 66 -7.04 -4.95 13.08
C GLY A 66 -6.89 -5.04 11.56
N TRP A 67 -5.92 -5.82 11.05
CA TRP A 67 -5.74 -6.06 9.61
C TRP A 67 -6.43 -7.35 9.15
N TYR A 68 -7.09 -7.28 8.00
CA TYR A 68 -7.71 -8.44 7.37
C TYR A 68 -7.67 -8.36 5.84
N SER A 69 -7.69 -9.53 5.21
CA SER A 69 -7.64 -9.65 3.76
C SER A 69 -8.95 -9.21 3.11
N VAL A 70 -8.85 -8.51 1.99
CA VAL A 70 -10.00 -8.06 1.18
C VAL A 70 -9.75 -8.28 -0.31
N THR A 71 -10.80 -8.18 -1.12
CA THR A 71 -10.64 -8.16 -2.59
C THR A 71 -10.05 -6.83 -3.06
N PHE A 72 -9.58 -6.75 -4.31
CA PHE A 72 -9.05 -5.50 -4.86
C PHE A 72 -10.12 -4.39 -4.95
N SER A 73 -11.37 -4.75 -5.25
CA SER A 73 -12.49 -3.81 -5.32
C SER A 73 -12.85 -3.29 -3.94
N ASP A 74 -12.86 -4.17 -2.94
CA ASP A 74 -13.08 -3.79 -1.55
C ASP A 74 -11.94 -2.92 -1.02
N ALA A 75 -10.69 -3.26 -1.35
CA ALA A 75 -9.52 -2.44 -1.00
C ALA A 75 -9.66 -1.01 -1.51
N GLN A 76 -10.04 -0.84 -2.78
CA GLN A 76 -10.27 0.49 -3.34
C GLN A 76 -11.45 1.21 -2.67
N SER A 77 -12.55 0.51 -2.40
CA SER A 77 -13.73 1.05 -1.71
C SER A 77 -13.38 1.52 -0.29
N ARG A 78 -12.62 0.72 0.45
CA ARG A 78 -12.12 1.01 1.80
C ARG A 78 -11.20 2.23 1.80
N ALA A 79 -10.25 2.29 0.87
CA ALA A 79 -9.40 3.47 0.70
C ALA A 79 -10.23 4.72 0.38
N ASN A 80 -11.25 4.62 -0.48
CA ASN A 80 -12.18 5.72 -0.77
C ASN A 80 -13.00 6.18 0.44
N GLN A 81 -13.16 5.32 1.45
CA GLN A 81 -13.78 5.68 2.72
C GLN A 81 -12.76 6.20 3.76
N GLY A 82 -11.47 6.22 3.40
CA GLY A 82 -10.38 6.67 4.27
C GLY A 82 -9.81 5.59 5.19
N TYR A 83 -10.10 4.32 4.93
CA TYR A 83 -9.53 3.22 5.70
C TYR A 83 -8.11 2.88 5.23
N PRO A 84 -7.15 2.72 6.15
CA PRO A 84 -5.79 2.32 5.84
C PRO A 84 -5.79 1.00 5.07
N THR A 85 -5.22 0.99 3.87
CA THR A 85 -5.29 -0.15 2.96
C THR A 85 -4.00 -0.30 2.18
N ILE A 86 -3.53 -1.54 2.02
CA ILE A 86 -2.32 -1.87 1.27
C ILE A 86 -2.54 -3.01 0.28
N GLY A 87 -1.72 -3.01 -0.77
CA GLY A 87 -1.46 -4.17 -1.61
C GLY A 87 -0.08 -4.71 -1.30
N ILE A 88 0.07 -6.02 -1.18
CA ILE A 88 1.36 -6.64 -0.88
C ILE A 88 1.53 -7.96 -1.61
N ARG A 89 2.73 -8.18 -2.13
CA ARG A 89 3.11 -9.43 -2.80
C ARG A 89 4.46 -9.90 -2.27
N LYS A 90 4.51 -11.18 -1.89
CA LYS A 90 5.76 -11.87 -1.59
C LYS A 90 6.48 -12.29 -2.87
N ALA A 91 7.81 -12.33 -2.83
CA ALA A 91 8.65 -12.90 -3.86
C ALA A 91 9.90 -13.54 -3.23
N ASP A 92 10.53 -14.49 -3.92
CA ASP A 92 11.68 -15.26 -3.41
C ASP A 92 12.92 -14.42 -3.05
N GLY A 93 13.01 -13.18 -3.56
CA GLY A 93 14.01 -12.20 -3.15
C GLY A 93 13.39 -11.05 -2.36
N HIS A 94 12.91 -10.04 -3.08
CA HIS A 94 12.31 -8.85 -2.50
C HIS A 94 10.81 -8.81 -2.82
N GLY A 95 9.98 -8.99 -1.79
CA GLY A 95 8.57 -8.65 -1.88
C GLY A 95 8.38 -7.15 -2.13
N HIS A 96 7.17 -6.79 -2.53
CA HIS A 96 6.80 -5.39 -2.73
C HIS A 96 5.47 -5.08 -2.06
N CYS A 97 5.32 -3.86 -1.58
CA CYS A 97 4.08 -3.37 -1.02
C CYS A 97 3.77 -1.96 -1.51
N VAL A 98 2.48 -1.66 -1.58
CA VAL A 98 1.94 -0.40 -2.05
C VAL A 98 0.83 0.06 -1.11
N VAL A 99 0.69 1.36 -0.97
CA VAL A 99 -0.42 1.98 -0.25
C VAL A 99 -1.57 2.14 -1.24
N VAL A 100 -2.75 1.59 -0.94
CA VAL A 100 -3.94 1.82 -1.76
C VAL A 100 -4.49 3.20 -1.43
N ARG A 101 -4.56 4.06 -2.44
CA ARG A 101 -5.00 5.44 -2.30
C ARG A 101 -6.49 5.59 -2.60
N PRO A 102 -7.12 6.63 -2.06
CA PRO A 102 -8.44 7.04 -2.52
C PRO A 102 -8.39 7.44 -4.01
N LYS A 103 -9.27 6.85 -4.80
CA LYS A 103 -9.56 7.21 -6.21
C LYS A 103 -10.81 8.08 -6.33
N GLY A 104 -11.70 8.02 -5.33
CA GLY A 104 -13.00 8.71 -5.33
C GLY A 104 -14.09 8.00 -6.14
N SER A 105 -13.75 6.90 -6.83
CA SER A 105 -14.68 6.08 -7.61
C SER A 105 -14.42 4.59 -7.37
N SER A 106 -15.45 3.77 -7.59
CA SER A 106 -15.30 2.31 -7.62
C SER A 106 -14.52 1.87 -8.85
N ILE A 107 -13.94 0.68 -8.78
CA ILE A 107 -13.17 0.07 -9.87
C ILE A 107 -13.74 -1.31 -10.18
N THR A 108 -13.61 -1.73 -11.44
CA THR A 108 -14.05 -3.05 -11.91
C THR A 108 -12.88 -3.96 -12.30
N GLN A 109 -11.69 -3.39 -12.47
CA GLN A 109 -10.50 -4.15 -12.87
C GLN A 109 -9.38 -3.96 -11.85
N LEU A 110 -8.63 -5.03 -11.58
CA LEU A 110 -7.50 -5.03 -10.67
C LEU A 110 -6.44 -3.99 -11.04
N ARG A 111 -6.15 -3.81 -12.33
CA ARG A 111 -5.18 -2.80 -12.81
C ARG A 111 -5.56 -1.36 -12.49
N ASP A 112 -6.82 -1.10 -12.16
CA ASP A 112 -7.34 0.25 -11.90
C ASP A 112 -7.21 0.68 -10.44
N VAL A 113 -6.71 -0.20 -9.55
CA VAL A 113 -6.43 0.11 -8.15
C VAL A 113 -5.45 1.27 -8.09
N GLN A 114 -5.88 2.35 -7.45
CA GLN A 114 -5.08 3.55 -7.24
C GLN A 114 -4.13 3.34 -6.06
N ILE A 115 -2.87 3.70 -6.26
CA ILE A 115 -1.81 3.45 -5.28
C ILE A 115 -0.83 4.63 -5.14
N ALA A 116 -0.12 4.62 -4.01
CA ALA A 116 1.18 5.24 -3.85
C ALA A 116 2.20 4.16 -3.51
N GLN A 117 3.43 4.35 -3.96
CA GLN A 117 4.52 3.45 -3.66
C GLN A 117 5.84 4.19 -3.49
N ALA A 118 6.67 3.64 -2.62
CA ALA A 118 8.12 3.78 -2.71
C ALA A 118 8.68 2.49 -3.32
N GLY A 119 9.68 2.57 -4.19
CA GLY A 119 10.22 1.42 -4.94
C GLY A 119 11.42 1.82 -5.76
N SER A 120 11.71 1.10 -6.85
CA SER A 120 12.68 1.54 -7.86
C SER A 120 12.24 2.85 -8.53
N THR A 121 10.94 3.10 -8.55
CA THR A 121 10.38 4.39 -8.91
C THR A 121 9.28 4.71 -7.90
N ASN A 122 9.34 5.92 -7.36
CA ASN A 122 8.37 6.39 -6.39
C ASN A 122 7.22 7.05 -7.14
N TYR A 123 6.00 6.73 -6.72
CA TYR A 123 4.80 7.34 -7.26
C TYR A 123 3.92 7.75 -6.11
N ASN A 124 3.56 9.03 -6.10
CA ASN A 124 2.60 9.52 -5.14
C ASN A 124 1.17 9.18 -5.57
N ASN A 125 0.90 9.06 -6.88
CA ASN A 125 -0.42 8.73 -7.37
C ASN A 125 -0.35 8.02 -8.73
N THR A 126 -0.57 6.70 -8.75
CA THR A 126 -0.57 5.90 -9.99
C THR A 126 -1.47 4.67 -9.86
N THR A 127 -1.54 3.86 -10.90
CA THR A 127 -2.25 2.57 -10.92
C THR A 127 -1.32 1.40 -10.62
N ILE A 128 -1.85 0.33 -10.03
CA ILE A 128 -1.08 -0.82 -9.53
C ILE A 128 -0.25 -1.56 -10.60
N ASN A 129 -0.60 -1.43 -11.88
CA ASN A 129 0.17 -2.00 -13.00
C ASN A 129 1.55 -1.36 -13.19
N TRP A 130 1.83 -0.22 -12.53
CA TRP A 130 3.18 0.35 -12.46
C TRP A 130 4.04 -0.30 -11.37
N SER A 131 3.45 -1.12 -10.51
CA SER A 131 4.15 -1.85 -9.45
C SER A 131 4.45 -3.30 -9.84
N TRP A 132 3.55 -3.92 -10.61
CA TRP A 132 3.65 -5.32 -11.00
C TRP A 132 3.21 -5.54 -12.44
N THR A 133 3.80 -6.55 -13.07
CA THR A 133 3.39 -6.99 -14.41
C THR A 133 1.97 -7.54 -14.41
N ALA A 134 1.31 -7.61 -15.57
CA ALA A 134 -0.04 -8.15 -15.67
C ALA A 134 -0.15 -9.61 -15.20
N ALA A 135 0.91 -10.41 -15.38
CA ALA A 135 0.99 -11.79 -14.89
C ALA A 135 1.11 -11.86 -13.36
N ASP A 136 1.68 -10.81 -12.75
CA ASP A 136 1.96 -10.76 -11.32
C ASP A 136 0.83 -10.16 -10.50
N LEU A 137 0.02 -9.28 -11.09
CA LEU A 137 -1.10 -8.63 -10.45
C LEU A 137 -2.04 -9.62 -9.72
N PRO A 138 -2.46 -10.76 -10.31
CA PRO A 138 -3.38 -11.68 -9.64
C PRO A 138 -2.84 -12.29 -8.34
N THR A 139 -1.51 -12.26 -8.12
CA THR A 139 -0.91 -12.79 -6.90
C THR A 139 -0.78 -11.74 -5.80
N VAL A 140 -1.17 -10.49 -6.05
CA VAL A 140 -1.15 -9.42 -5.05
C VAL A 140 -2.30 -9.65 -4.07
N LYS A 141 -1.97 -9.62 -2.77
CA LYS A 141 -2.96 -9.68 -1.69
C LYS A 141 -3.25 -8.29 -1.18
N PHE A 142 -4.51 -8.01 -0.87
CA PHE A 142 -4.93 -6.72 -0.32
C PHE A 142 -5.37 -6.88 1.12
N TYR A 143 -4.96 -5.93 1.95
CA TYR A 143 -5.33 -5.87 3.36
C TYR A 143 -5.80 -4.47 3.72
N THR A 144 -6.78 -4.40 4.62
CA THR A 144 -7.32 -3.14 5.15
C THR A 144 -7.41 -3.21 6.66
N HIS A 145 -7.47 -2.05 7.34
CA HIS A 145 -7.54 -1.95 8.79
C HIS A 145 -8.78 -1.17 9.26
N ASP A 146 -9.43 -1.65 10.34
CA ASP A 146 -10.65 -1.06 10.95
C ASP A 146 -10.43 -0.05 12.09
#